data_AF-A0A183DFA1-F1
#
_entry.id   AF-A0A183DFA1-F1
#
_cell.length_a   1.000
_cell.length_b   1.000
_cell.length_c   1.000
_cell.angle_alpha   90.00
_cell.angle_beta   90.00
_cell.angle_gamma   90.00
#
_symmetry.space_group_name_H-M   'P 1'
#
loop_
_entity.id
_entity.type
_entity.pdbx_description
1 polymer ?
#
loop_
_entity_poly.entity_id
_entity_poly.type
_entity_poly.pdbx_seq_one_letter_code
_entity_poly.pdbx_strand_id
1 'polypeptide(L)'
;LASFETREDFEQFKSHVLHSQLSVSSAIIGLIRQQRGSFSWKDSSPVTFLNWAEGEPAVTKGRLIQECVQMKLGGNYTWQTVTCWQARHFVCSIPVVDASDEPQSKPTDQIFKKVKFLFS
;
A
#
# COMPACT_ATOMS: atom_id res chain seq x y z
N LEU A 1 6.72 0.21 3.36
CA LEU A 1 5.88 0.00 2.16
C LEU A 1 4.55 0.68 2.40
N ALA A 2 3.96 1.25 1.37
CA ALA A 2 2.74 2.04 1.44
C ALA A 2 1.52 1.23 1.91
N SER A 3 0.74 1.80 2.82
CA SER A 3 -0.61 1.36 3.19
C SER A 3 -1.64 2.41 2.76
N PHE A 4 -2.85 1.94 2.46
CA PHE A 4 -4.00 2.80 2.20
C PHE A 4 -5.10 2.40 3.18
N GLU A 5 -5.31 3.22 4.20
CA GLU A 5 -6.25 2.92 5.28
C GLU A 5 -7.68 3.10 4.78
N THR A 6 -7.90 4.12 3.94
CA THR A 6 -9.20 4.50 3.37
C THR A 6 -9.15 4.66 1.85
N ARG A 7 -10.34 4.77 1.22
CA ARG A 7 -10.44 5.11 -0.21
C ARG A 7 -9.93 6.53 -0.47
N GLU A 8 -10.13 7.43 0.48
CA GLU A 8 -9.73 8.83 0.39
C GLU A 8 -8.21 8.96 0.35
N ASP A 9 -7.47 8.19 1.17
CA ASP A 9 -6.00 8.15 1.13
C ASP A 9 -5.49 7.70 -0.24
N PHE A 10 -6.19 6.72 -0.82
CA PHE A 10 -5.86 6.18 -2.13
C PHE A 10 -6.12 7.19 -3.26
N GLU A 11 -7.22 7.92 -3.21
CA GLU A 11 -7.52 8.99 -4.18
C GLU A 11 -6.58 10.20 -4.01
N GLN A 12 -6.16 10.51 -2.77
CA GLN A 12 -5.12 11.51 -2.54
C GLN A 12 -3.79 11.08 -3.16
N PHE A 13 -3.38 9.83 -3.00
CA PHE A 13 -2.21 9.29 -3.69
C PHE A 13 -2.33 9.46 -5.20
N LYS A 14 -3.45 9.02 -5.80
CA LYS A 14 -3.67 9.12 -7.25
C LYS A 14 -3.54 10.55 -7.75
N SER A 15 -4.12 11.53 -7.06
CA SER A 15 -4.08 12.94 -7.48
C SER A 15 -2.69 13.58 -7.38
N HIS A 16 -1.83 13.09 -6.47
CA HIS A 16 -0.48 13.65 -6.27
C HIS A 16 0.62 12.89 -7.01
N VAL A 17 0.32 11.70 -7.56
CA VAL A 17 1.28 10.95 -8.36
C VAL A 17 1.38 11.56 -9.75
N LEU A 18 2.58 12.00 -10.14
CA LEU A 18 2.85 12.48 -11.49
C LEU A 18 2.98 11.30 -12.46
N HIS A 19 1.84 10.81 -12.95
CA HIS A 19 1.74 9.64 -13.84
C HIS A 19 2.58 9.77 -15.12
N SER A 20 2.78 11.00 -15.61
CA SER A 20 3.57 11.31 -16.81
C SER A 20 5.08 11.31 -16.59
N GLN A 21 5.55 11.34 -15.34
CA GLN A 21 6.97 11.44 -15.00
C GLN A 21 7.57 10.13 -14.51
N LEU A 22 6.72 9.18 -14.11
CA LEU A 22 7.16 7.86 -13.69
C LEU A 22 7.34 6.96 -14.92
N SER A 23 8.56 6.53 -15.20
CA SER A 23 8.86 5.48 -16.19
C SER A 23 8.52 4.06 -15.68
N VAL A 24 7.64 3.95 -14.69
CA VAL A 24 7.34 2.72 -13.94
C VAL A 24 5.87 2.34 -14.17
N SER A 25 5.62 1.11 -14.59
CA SER A 25 4.27 0.61 -14.92
C SER A 25 3.53 -0.02 -13.75
N SER A 26 4.27 -0.48 -12.73
CA SER A 26 3.71 -1.10 -11.51
C SER A 26 4.67 -1.02 -10.35
N ALA A 27 4.14 -0.96 -9.13
CA ALA A 27 4.94 -0.93 -7.91
C ALA A 27 4.29 -1.77 -6.80
N ILE A 28 5.12 -2.39 -5.97
CA ILE A 28 4.73 -3.12 -4.76
C ILE A 28 4.20 -2.15 -3.71
N ILE A 29 3.10 -2.54 -3.09
CA ILE A 29 2.52 -1.85 -1.92
C ILE A 29 2.65 -2.73 -0.68
N GLY A 30 2.30 -2.20 0.48
CA GLY A 30 2.45 -2.86 1.77
C GLY A 30 1.42 -3.94 2.07
N LEU A 31 0.43 -4.14 1.19
CA LEU A 31 -0.57 -5.19 1.36
C LEU A 31 0.08 -6.54 1.09
N ILE A 32 -0.13 -7.47 2.00
CA ILE A 32 0.35 -8.84 1.88
C ILE A 32 -0.81 -9.81 2.04
N ARG A 33 -0.78 -10.90 1.29
CA ARG A 33 -1.64 -12.05 1.53
C ARG A 33 -0.91 -13.04 2.42
N GLN A 34 -1.46 -13.31 3.59
CA GLN A 34 -0.92 -14.29 4.52
C GLN A 34 -1.14 -15.72 4.04
N GLN A 35 -0.43 -16.69 4.62
CA GLN A 35 -0.50 -18.10 4.23
C GLN A 35 -1.91 -18.70 4.32
N ARG A 36 -2.77 -18.16 5.18
CA ARG A 36 -4.18 -18.57 5.35
C ARG A 36 -5.15 -17.84 4.41
N GLY A 37 -4.63 -17.03 3.49
CA GLY A 37 -5.40 -16.32 2.47
C GLY A 37 -5.96 -14.95 2.90
N SER A 38 -5.81 -14.56 4.17
CA SER A 38 -6.20 -13.22 4.65
C SER A 38 -5.23 -12.14 4.18
N PHE A 39 -5.70 -10.90 4.12
CA PHE A 39 -4.87 -9.73 3.75
C PHE A 39 -4.61 -8.85 4.96
N SER A 40 -3.39 -8.30 5.04
CA SER A 40 -2.99 -7.35 6.08
C SER A 40 -1.95 -6.37 5.53
N TRP A 41 -1.96 -5.13 6.02
CA TRP A 41 -0.87 -4.19 5.75
C TRP A 41 0.36 -4.53 6.61
N LYS A 42 1.57 -4.37 6.05
CA LYS A 42 2.82 -4.64 6.78
C LYS A 42 3.07 -3.71 7.97
N ASP A 43 2.48 -2.52 7.98
CA ASP A 43 2.58 -1.54 9.06
C ASP A 43 1.47 -1.68 10.11
N SER A 44 0.68 -2.75 10.03
CA SER A 44 -0.44 -3.03 10.92
C SER A 44 -1.63 -2.05 10.81
N SER A 45 -1.65 -1.18 9.80
CA SER A 45 -2.84 -0.39 9.52
C SER A 45 -4.05 -1.29 9.21
N PRO A 46 -5.27 -0.83 9.51
CA PRO A 46 -6.48 -1.61 9.23
C PRO A 46 -6.72 -1.76 7.73
N VAL A 47 -7.18 -2.94 7.31
CA VAL A 47 -7.60 -3.19 5.92
C VAL A 47 -9.10 -2.87 5.82
N THR A 48 -9.44 -1.64 5.41
CA THR A 48 -10.84 -1.22 5.22
C THR A 48 -11.24 -1.05 3.75
N PHE A 49 -10.24 -0.97 2.86
CA PHE A 49 -10.42 -0.72 1.44
C PHE A 49 -9.47 -1.62 0.63
N LEU A 50 -9.98 -2.14 -0.49
CA LEU A 50 -9.22 -2.94 -1.46
C LEU A 50 -9.58 -2.50 -2.88
N ASN A 51 -8.58 -2.32 -3.75
CA ASN A 51 -8.77 -1.93 -5.16
C ASN A 51 -8.32 -3.02 -6.13
N TRP A 52 -8.83 -4.23 -5.99
CA TRP A 52 -8.45 -5.37 -6.83
C TRP A 52 -8.75 -5.12 -8.31
N ALA A 53 -7.86 -5.61 -9.18
CA ALA A 53 -8.17 -5.76 -10.59
C ALA A 53 -9.26 -6.83 -10.79
N GLU A 54 -9.90 -6.82 -11.95
CA GLU A 54 -10.84 -7.87 -12.32
C GLU A 54 -10.15 -9.24 -12.29
N GLY A 55 -10.76 -10.21 -11.61
CA GLY A 55 -10.21 -11.56 -11.43
C GLY A 55 -9.18 -11.70 -10.31
N GLU A 56 -8.86 -10.62 -9.60
CA GLU A 56 -7.94 -10.63 -8.45
C GLU A 56 -8.71 -10.56 -7.11
N PRO A 57 -8.14 -11.10 -6.02
CA PRO A 57 -6.89 -11.85 -5.97
C PRO A 57 -7.01 -13.24 -6.60
N ALA A 58 -5.99 -13.67 -7.34
CA ALA A 58 -5.99 -14.98 -7.97
C ALA A 58 -6.17 -16.12 -6.94
N VAL A 59 -7.05 -17.08 -7.24
CA VAL A 59 -7.29 -18.25 -6.38
C VAL A 59 -6.11 -19.22 -6.47
N THR A 60 -5.13 -19.09 -5.60
CA THR A 60 -4.06 -20.09 -5.49
C THR A 60 -4.52 -21.28 -4.65
N LYS A 61 -5.08 -22.31 -5.30
CA LYS A 61 -5.31 -23.61 -4.67
C LYS A 61 -3.96 -24.22 -4.25
N GLY A 62 -3.77 -24.49 -2.96
CA GLY A 62 -2.66 -25.31 -2.46
C GLY A 62 -1.32 -24.61 -2.19
N ARG A 63 -1.19 -23.29 -2.39
CA ARG A 63 0.04 -22.58 -1.98
C ARG A 63 -0.14 -21.91 -0.62
N LEU A 64 0.47 -22.48 0.41
CA LEU A 64 0.65 -21.86 1.74
C LEU A 64 1.80 -20.83 1.72
N ILE A 65 1.86 -19.99 0.69
CA ILE A 65 2.97 -19.05 0.49
C ILE A 65 2.41 -17.63 0.60
N GLN A 66 3.12 -16.79 1.33
CA GLN A 66 2.81 -15.38 1.41
C GLN A 66 2.96 -14.72 0.04
N GLU A 67 1.96 -13.95 -0.37
CA GLU A 67 1.99 -13.19 -1.62
C GLU A 67 2.08 -11.69 -1.32
N CYS A 68 2.78 -10.99 -2.20
CA CYS A 68 2.89 -9.54 -2.17
C CYS A 68 1.82 -8.98 -3.11
N VAL A 69 1.46 -7.72 -2.92
CA VAL A 69 0.50 -7.05 -3.78
C VAL A 69 1.24 -5.95 -4.55
N GLN A 70 1.04 -5.93 -5.87
CA GLN A 70 1.49 -4.83 -6.70
C GLN A 70 0.29 -4.05 -7.23
N MET A 71 0.50 -2.75 -7.37
CA MET A 71 -0.42 -1.80 -7.95
C MET A 71 0.07 -1.42 -9.35
N LYS A 72 -0.82 -1.43 -10.33
CA LYS A 72 -0.55 -0.84 -11.64
C LYS A 72 -0.53 0.68 -11.51
N LEU A 73 0.47 1.37 -12.05
CA LEU A 73 0.59 2.83 -11.93
C LEU A 73 -0.03 3.61 -13.11
N GLY A 74 -0.63 2.89 -14.07
CA GLY A 74 -1.40 3.47 -15.17
C GLY A 74 -2.85 2.98 -15.19
N GLY A 75 -3.78 3.84 -15.60
CA GLY A 75 -5.22 3.55 -15.61
C GLY A 75 -5.85 3.71 -14.23
N ASN A 76 -6.55 2.69 -13.74
CA ASN A 76 -7.39 2.76 -12.53
C ASN A 76 -6.67 2.34 -11.22
N TYR A 77 -5.33 2.24 -11.23
CA TYR A 77 -4.53 1.89 -10.05
C TYR A 77 -4.89 0.56 -9.39
N THR A 78 -5.34 -0.41 -10.18
CA THR A 78 -5.83 -1.69 -9.66
C THR A 78 -4.69 -2.60 -9.19
N TRP A 79 -5.04 -3.50 -8.26
CA TRP A 79 -4.10 -4.33 -7.52
C TRP A 79 -4.17 -5.79 -7.96
N GLN A 80 -3.05 -6.50 -7.88
CA GLN A 80 -2.96 -7.93 -8.17
C GLN A 80 -1.97 -8.60 -7.22
N THR A 81 -2.14 -9.91 -6.96
CA THR A 81 -1.17 -10.67 -6.16
C THR A 81 0.03 -11.08 -7.01
N VAL A 82 1.21 -11.08 -6.40
CA VAL A 82 2.48 -11.48 -7.02
C VAL A 82 3.39 -12.19 -6.03
N THR A 83 4.35 -12.96 -6.54
CA THR A 83 5.40 -13.58 -5.71
C THR A 83 6.31 -12.51 -5.11
N CYS A 84 6.57 -12.59 -3.80
CA CYS A 84 7.40 -11.62 -3.08
C CYS A 84 8.91 -11.65 -3.42
N TRP A 85 9.41 -12.71 -4.06
CA TRP A 85 10.85 -12.95 -4.23
C TRP A 85 11.49 -12.20 -5.41
N GLN A 86 10.68 -11.54 -6.23
CA GLN A 86 11.16 -10.82 -7.42
C GLN A 86 11.44 -9.35 -7.08
N ALA A 87 12.58 -8.84 -7.54
CA ALA A 87 12.89 -7.42 -7.47
C ALA A 87 11.89 -6.61 -8.30
N ARG A 88 11.23 -5.65 -7.65
CA ARG A 88 10.18 -4.80 -8.23
C ARG A 88 10.27 -3.41 -7.61
N HIS A 89 9.86 -2.38 -8.36
CA HIS A 89 9.65 -1.05 -7.80
C HIS A 89 8.63 -1.10 -6.67
N PHE A 90 8.68 -0.13 -5.76
CA PHE A 90 7.78 -0.09 -4.62
C PHE A 90 7.36 1.33 -4.28
N VAL A 91 6.21 1.44 -3.60
CA VAL A 91 5.74 2.68 -3.01
C VAL A 91 5.97 2.61 -1.50
N CYS A 92 6.53 3.66 -0.93
CA CYS A 92 6.65 3.82 0.52
C CYS A 92 5.66 4.87 1.04
N SER A 93 5.16 4.67 2.24
CA SER A 93 4.49 5.67 3.06
C SER A 93 5.37 6.03 4.24
N ILE A 94 5.32 7.29 4.69
CA ILE A 94 5.80 7.71 6.01
C ILE A 94 4.68 8.43 6.75
N PRO A 95 4.60 8.30 8.08
CA PRO A 95 3.75 9.16 8.90
C PRO A 95 4.21 10.61 8.75
N VAL A 96 3.28 11.52 8.51
CA VAL A 96 3.53 12.95 8.71
C VAL A 96 3.38 13.23 10.18
N VAL A 97 4.49 13.64 10.79
CA VAL A 97 4.53 14.18 12.15
C VAL A 97 4.52 15.70 12.00
N ASP A 98 3.49 16.36 12.49
CA ASP A 98 3.47 17.82 12.53
C ASP A 98 4.41 18.29 13.64
N ALA A 99 5.41 19.09 13.27
CA ALA A 99 6.51 19.52 14.16
C ALA A 99 6.09 20.53 15.26
N SER A 100 4.79 20.81 15.41
CA SER A 100 4.25 21.64 16.49
C SER A 100 3.99 20.87 17.78
N ASP A 101 4.07 19.53 17.76
CA ASP A 101 3.94 18.70 18.95
C ASP A 101 5.33 18.45 19.58
N GLU A 102 5.73 19.34 20.48
CA GLU A 102 6.85 19.17 21.42
C GLU A 102 6.70 17.84 22.21
N PRO A 103 7.78 17.13 22.61
CA PRO A 103 7.66 15.75 23.10
C PRO A 103 7.07 15.71 24.51
N GLN A 104 5.74 15.74 24.62
CA GLN A 104 5.02 15.41 25.84
C GLN A 104 4.52 13.97 25.77
N SER A 105 5.14 13.16 26.61
CA SER A 105 4.82 11.77 26.93
C SER A 105 3.34 11.41 26.79
N LYS A 106 2.98 10.67 25.72
CA LYS A 106 2.06 9.50 25.70
C LYS A 106 1.77 9.10 24.23
N PRO A 107 1.91 7.81 23.86
CA PRO A 107 1.48 7.34 22.55
C PRO A 107 -0.05 7.30 22.54
N THR A 108 -0.66 8.35 22.01
CA THR A 108 -2.11 8.44 21.84
C THR A 108 -2.41 8.33 20.35
N ASP A 109 -3.31 7.43 19.98
CA ASP A 109 -3.71 6.98 18.63
C ASP A 109 -4.34 8.07 17.73
N GLN A 110 -3.80 9.29 17.73
CA GLN A 110 -4.35 10.45 17.02
C GLN A 110 -3.25 11.29 16.36
N ILE A 111 -2.21 10.66 15.82
CA ILE A 111 -1.39 11.32 14.80
C ILE A 111 -2.31 11.42 13.59
N PHE A 112 -2.72 12.63 13.20
CA PHE A 112 -3.28 12.88 11.87
C PHE A 112 -2.19 12.55 10.85
N LYS A 113 -2.08 11.26 10.51
CA LYS A 113 -1.07 10.74 9.59
C LYS A 113 -1.46 11.20 8.19
N LYS A 114 -1.06 12.41 7.80
CA LYS A 114 -0.86 12.64 6.36
C LYS A 114 0.18 11.61 5.91
N VAL A 115 -0.06 10.95 4.79
CA VAL A 115 0.86 9.94 4.27
C VAL A 115 1.67 10.54 3.15
N LYS A 116 2.99 10.66 3.32
CA LYS A 116 3.88 11.07 2.23
C LYS A 116 4.35 9.82 1.48
N PHE A 117 4.11 9.82 0.17
CA PHE A 117 4.54 8.71 -0.68
C PHE A 117 5.91 8.99 -1.31
N LEU A 118 6.79 7.99 -1.27
CA LEU A 118 8.10 8.02 -1.90
C LEU A 118 8.21 6.88 -2.92
N PHE A 119 8.94 7.14 -4.01
CA PHE A 119 9.19 6.20 -5.11
C PHE A 119 10.70 5.91 -5.19
N SER A 120 11.07 4.66 -5.47
CA SER A 120 12.46 4.22 -5.66
C SER A 120 12.65 3.32 -6.88
#